data_AF-A0A6N7UTL9-F1
#
_entry.id   AF-A0A6N7UTL9-F1
#
_cell.length_a   1.000
_cell.length_b   1.000
_cell.length_c   1.000
_cell.angle_alpha   90.00
_cell.angle_beta   90.00
_cell.angle_gamma   90.00
#
_symmetry.space_group_name_H-M   'P 1'
#
loop_
_entity.id
_entity.type
_entity.pdbx_description
1 polymer ?
#
loop_
_entity_poly.entity_id
_entity_poly.type
_entity_poly.pdbx_seq_one_letter_code
_entity_poly.pdbx_strand_id
1 'polypeptide(L)'
;MNKSRQNRCKRALLISVSVLICFLGGCGRKFDAVHYTQAVLDWNFQGNIDGIRRYEKDATKEELMQGYQTAVAGFTQAVIGSEFPMDGYKEEEFKELVSKIFTTMRYEVIKAEKKGKNYEVRVEIRPSDVMIRFKNALTTDSLKLAEETAQGKYTGTEEEIQEQLLRDIANRSYELLAVSFEHQEFLEKKEIRLTVERKKDGSYQMDAEDFERLINKILCLDEIQG
;
A
#
# COMPACT_ATOMS: atom_id res chain seq x y z
N MET A 1 -3.49 15.63 14.12
CA MET A 1 -2.55 15.54 12.97
C MET A 1 -2.68 16.77 12.04
N ASN A 2 -1.60 17.28 11.38
CA ASN A 2 -1.67 18.49 10.51
C ASN A 2 -2.30 18.16 9.14
N LYS A 3 -3.28 18.96 8.66
CA LYS A 3 -3.94 18.81 7.34
C LYS A 3 -2.94 18.69 6.17
N SER A 4 -1.75 19.27 6.28
CA SER A 4 -0.69 19.16 5.26
C SER A 4 0.01 17.80 5.23
N ARG A 5 0.04 17.05 6.34
CA ARG A 5 0.53 15.67 6.41
C ARG A 5 -0.51 14.69 5.84
N GLN A 6 -1.78 14.85 6.23
CA GLN A 6 -2.88 14.05 5.69
C GLN A 6 -3.00 14.17 4.17
N ASN A 7 -2.85 15.38 3.61
CA ASN A 7 -2.86 15.62 2.17
C ASN A 7 -1.61 15.09 1.45
N ARG A 8 -0.47 14.90 2.14
CA ARG A 8 0.74 14.30 1.57
C ARG A 8 0.64 12.77 1.53
N CYS A 9 0.11 12.13 2.57
CA CYS A 9 -0.19 10.69 2.56
C CYS A 9 -1.20 10.34 1.46
N LYS A 10 -2.29 11.12 1.34
CA LYS A 10 -3.29 10.98 0.25
C LYS A 10 -2.65 11.13 -1.14
N ARG A 11 -1.81 12.16 -1.34
CA ARG A 11 -1.11 12.38 -2.61
C ARG A 11 -0.03 11.36 -2.93
N ALA A 12 0.62 10.76 -1.93
CA ALA A 12 1.65 9.74 -2.12
C ALA A 12 1.06 8.35 -2.39
N LEU A 13 -0.07 8.01 -1.75
CA LEU A 13 -0.82 6.78 -2.06
C LEU A 13 -1.38 6.79 -3.49
N LEU A 14 -1.72 7.97 -4.02
CA LEU A 14 -2.21 8.18 -5.39
C LEU A 14 -1.15 7.92 -6.49
N ILE A 15 0.16 7.86 -6.19
CA ILE A 15 1.21 7.91 -7.22
C ILE A 15 1.44 6.58 -7.97
N SER A 16 0.84 5.46 -7.58
CA SER A 16 1.13 4.15 -8.21
C SER A 16 -0.05 3.45 -8.89
N VAL A 17 -1.10 4.17 -9.29
CA VAL A 17 -2.15 3.65 -10.19
C VAL A 17 -2.20 4.44 -11.50
N SER A 18 -1.04 4.91 -11.96
CA SER A 18 -0.89 5.64 -13.23
C SER A 18 -0.01 4.88 -14.21
N VAL A 19 -0.21 3.57 -14.36
CA VAL A 19 0.12 2.95 -15.65
C VAL A 19 -1.03 3.32 -16.57
N LEU A 20 -0.76 4.17 -17.56
CA LEU A 20 -1.68 4.49 -18.64
C LEU A 20 -2.16 3.17 -19.27
N ILE A 21 -3.44 2.84 -19.07
CA ILE A 21 -4.04 1.60 -19.55
C ILE A 21 -4.61 1.83 -20.95
N CYS A 22 -4.02 1.18 -21.95
CA CYS A 22 -4.51 1.17 -23.33
C CYS A 22 -5.06 -0.22 -23.67
N PHE A 23 -6.36 -0.46 -23.46
CA PHE A 23 -7.03 -1.61 -24.06
C PHE A 23 -7.90 -1.15 -25.23
N LEU A 24 -7.42 -1.39 -26.46
CA LEU A 24 -8.26 -1.32 -27.65
C LEU A 24 -9.15 -2.57 -27.67
N GLY A 25 -10.43 -2.37 -27.40
CA GLY A 25 -11.45 -3.43 -27.50
C GLY A 25 -11.56 -3.96 -28.92
N GLY A 26 -10.82 -5.03 -29.24
CA GLY A 26 -11.03 -5.83 -30.44
C GLY A 26 -12.43 -6.48 -30.43
N CYS A 27 -13.10 -6.48 -31.58
CA CYS A 27 -14.45 -6.99 -31.77
C CYS A 27 -14.69 -8.37 -31.13
N GLY A 28 -15.68 -8.46 -30.22
CA GLY A 28 -16.44 -9.70 -29.98
C GLY A 28 -16.51 -10.25 -28.55
N ARG A 29 -15.58 -9.95 -27.64
CA ARG A 29 -15.64 -10.44 -26.25
C ARG A 29 -16.12 -9.35 -25.28
N LYS A 30 -17.13 -9.68 -24.46
CA LYS A 30 -17.55 -8.82 -23.34
C LYS A 30 -16.36 -8.68 -22.37
N PHE A 31 -16.10 -7.45 -21.93
CA PHE A 31 -15.09 -7.19 -20.92
C PHE A 31 -15.44 -7.91 -19.61
N ASP A 32 -14.48 -8.64 -19.07
CA ASP A 32 -14.63 -9.42 -17.86
C ASP A 32 -14.09 -8.61 -16.67
N ALA A 33 -14.98 -7.84 -16.04
CA ALA A 33 -14.63 -6.97 -14.94
C ALA A 33 -14.22 -7.74 -13.67
N VAL A 34 -14.72 -8.96 -13.46
CA VAL A 34 -14.33 -9.79 -12.31
C VAL A 34 -12.87 -10.19 -12.43
N HIS A 35 -12.51 -10.82 -13.55
CA HIS A 35 -11.13 -11.26 -13.78
C HIS A 35 -10.16 -10.09 -13.95
N TYR A 36 -10.62 -8.95 -14.50
CA TYR A 36 -9.83 -7.73 -14.56
C TYR A 36 -9.50 -7.21 -13.17
N THR A 37 -10.51 -7.03 -12.32
CA THR A 37 -10.27 -6.54 -10.95
C THR A 37 -9.38 -7.50 -10.19
N GLN A 38 -9.60 -8.82 -10.27
CA GLN A 38 -8.73 -9.80 -9.62
C GLN A 38 -7.28 -9.65 -10.08
N ALA A 39 -7.04 -9.52 -11.39
CA ALA A 39 -5.71 -9.32 -11.96
C ALA A 39 -5.04 -8.02 -11.48
N VAL A 40 -5.80 -6.93 -11.30
CA VAL A 40 -5.25 -5.68 -10.77
C VAL A 40 -4.87 -5.84 -9.29
N LEU A 41 -5.70 -6.50 -8.48
CA LEU A 41 -5.39 -6.75 -7.07
C LEU A 41 -4.17 -7.66 -6.91
N ASP A 42 -4.11 -8.76 -7.66
CA ASP A 42 -3.00 -9.72 -7.67
C ASP A 42 -1.69 -9.02 -8.06
N TRP A 43 -1.73 -8.13 -9.06
CA TRP A 43 -0.56 -7.34 -9.45
C TRP A 43 -0.13 -6.36 -8.36
N ASN A 44 -1.06 -5.59 -7.78
CA ASN A 44 -0.73 -4.52 -6.83
C ASN A 44 -0.33 -5.05 -5.44
N PHE A 45 -0.92 -6.16 -4.98
CA PHE A 45 -0.62 -6.71 -3.65
C PHE A 45 0.36 -7.89 -3.69
N GLN A 46 0.40 -8.66 -4.76
CA GLN A 46 1.22 -9.88 -4.80
C GLN A 46 2.36 -9.81 -5.82
N GLY A 47 2.46 -8.71 -6.58
CA GLY A 47 3.39 -8.61 -7.70
C GLY A 47 3.10 -9.63 -8.81
N ASN A 48 1.91 -10.25 -8.81
CA ASN A 48 1.57 -11.30 -9.76
C ASN A 48 1.04 -10.68 -11.06
N ILE A 49 1.87 -10.71 -12.09
CA ILE A 49 1.56 -10.11 -13.39
C ILE A 49 0.83 -11.05 -14.37
N ASP A 50 0.64 -12.33 -14.05
CA ASP A 50 0.12 -13.32 -14.99
C ASP A 50 -1.31 -12.99 -15.44
N GLY A 51 -2.12 -12.47 -14.51
CA GLY A 51 -3.48 -12.02 -14.80
C GLY A 51 -3.51 -10.75 -15.65
N ILE A 52 -2.74 -9.74 -15.24
CA ILE A 52 -2.85 -8.37 -15.77
C ILE A 52 -2.32 -8.27 -17.20
N ARG A 53 -1.35 -9.11 -17.58
CA ARG A 53 -0.82 -9.21 -18.95
C ARG A 53 -1.86 -9.54 -20.03
N ARG A 54 -3.03 -10.06 -19.65
CA ARG A 54 -4.15 -10.26 -20.60
C ARG A 54 -4.81 -8.95 -21.02
N TYR A 55 -4.70 -7.94 -20.17
CA TYR A 55 -5.28 -6.61 -20.33
C TYR A 55 -4.22 -5.58 -20.74
N GLU A 56 -2.98 -5.73 -20.27
CA GLU A 56 -1.83 -4.87 -20.59
C GLU A 56 -0.94 -5.52 -21.67
N LYS A 57 -1.46 -5.64 -22.89
CA LYS A 57 -0.77 -6.36 -23.98
C LYS A 57 0.49 -5.67 -24.49
N ASP A 58 0.52 -4.35 -24.35
CA ASP A 58 1.63 -3.51 -24.82
C ASP A 58 2.72 -3.34 -23.75
N ALA A 59 2.45 -3.73 -22.50
CA ALA A 59 3.41 -3.64 -21.40
C ALA A 59 4.31 -4.89 -21.36
N THR A 60 5.60 -4.65 -21.18
CA THR A 60 6.60 -5.68 -20.89
C THR A 60 6.45 -6.21 -19.46
N LYS A 61 7.04 -7.37 -19.16
CA LYS A 61 7.05 -7.90 -17.79
C LYS A 61 7.80 -6.96 -16.86
N GLU A 62 8.89 -6.39 -17.35
CA GLU A 62 9.78 -5.48 -16.67
C GLU A 62 9.04 -4.20 -16.26
N GLU A 63 8.27 -3.59 -17.18
CA GLU A 63 7.44 -2.42 -16.88
C GLU A 63 6.36 -2.71 -15.83
N LEU A 64 5.69 -3.87 -15.92
CA LEU A 64 4.68 -4.26 -14.94
C LEU A 64 5.30 -4.48 -13.54
N MET A 65 6.46 -5.13 -13.47
CA MET A 65 7.18 -5.33 -12.20
C MET A 65 7.73 -4.01 -11.63
N GLN A 66 8.21 -3.11 -12.48
CA GLN A 66 8.61 -1.77 -12.07
C GLN A 66 7.43 -0.98 -11.51
N GLY A 67 6.24 -1.12 -12.10
CA GLY A 67 5.00 -0.56 -11.55
C GLY A 67 4.70 -1.07 -10.15
N TYR A 68 4.81 -2.38 -9.92
CA TYR A 68 4.66 -2.98 -8.59
C TYR A 68 5.69 -2.44 -7.58
N GLN A 69 6.97 -2.40 -7.95
CA GLN A 69 8.04 -1.88 -7.09
C GLN A 69 7.82 -0.40 -6.76
N THR A 70 7.34 0.39 -7.72
CA THR A 70 6.99 1.80 -7.52
C THR A 70 5.82 1.93 -6.55
N ALA A 71 4.83 1.03 -6.61
CA ALA A 71 3.73 1.00 -5.65
C ALA A 71 4.19 0.68 -4.24
N VAL A 72 5.05 -0.33 -4.07
CA VAL A 72 5.65 -0.68 -2.77
C VAL A 72 6.47 0.48 -2.22
N ALA A 73 7.32 1.12 -3.03
CA ALA A 73 8.11 2.27 -2.63
C ALA A 73 7.23 3.46 -2.23
N GLY A 74 6.21 3.77 -3.04
CA GLY A 74 5.24 4.83 -2.76
C GLY A 74 4.48 4.61 -1.46
N PHE A 75 3.99 3.39 -1.23
CA PHE A 75 3.34 3.02 0.04
C PHE A 75 4.30 3.15 1.23
N THR A 76 5.51 2.61 1.10
CA THR A 76 6.54 2.67 2.15
C THR A 76 6.80 4.11 2.54
N GLN A 77 7.01 5.01 1.58
CA GLN A 77 7.21 6.44 1.85
C GLN A 77 5.96 7.12 2.44
N ALA A 78 4.77 6.80 1.92
CA ALA A 78 3.52 7.45 2.32
C ALA A 78 3.08 7.06 3.73
N VAL A 79 3.30 5.80 4.12
CA VAL A 79 2.80 5.22 5.38
C VAL A 79 3.93 5.13 6.39
N ILE A 80 5.01 4.41 6.08
CA ILE A 80 6.13 4.22 7.03
C ILE A 80 6.95 5.50 7.17
N GLY A 81 7.35 6.13 6.06
CA GLY A 81 8.09 7.40 6.05
C GLY A 81 7.34 8.59 6.65
N SER A 82 6.04 8.45 6.88
CA SER A 82 5.25 9.47 7.58
C SER A 82 5.46 9.46 9.09
N GLU A 83 5.88 8.32 9.65
CA GLU A 83 6.11 8.11 11.07
C GLU A 83 7.52 8.56 11.49
N PHE A 84 8.53 8.37 10.64
CA PHE A 84 9.91 8.80 10.88
C PHE A 84 10.67 9.04 9.56
N PRO A 85 11.74 9.85 9.56
CA PRO A 85 12.59 10.06 8.39
C PRO A 85 13.29 8.74 8.01
N MET A 86 13.05 8.24 6.80
CA MET A 86 13.71 7.02 6.27
C MET A 86 14.99 7.33 5.47
N ASP A 87 15.27 8.61 5.21
CA ASP A 87 16.33 9.07 4.31
C ASP A 87 17.69 8.42 4.67
N GLY A 88 18.10 7.43 3.86
CA GLY A 88 19.37 6.72 3.97
C GLY A 88 19.45 5.57 4.98
N TYR A 89 18.38 5.24 5.71
CA TYR A 89 18.39 4.18 6.73
C TYR A 89 17.30 3.14 6.50
N LYS A 90 17.74 1.92 6.17
CA LYS A 90 16.89 0.72 6.02
C LYS A 90 15.77 0.80 4.96
N GLU A 91 15.84 1.76 4.05
CA GLU A 91 14.78 2.01 3.07
C GLU A 91 14.45 0.76 2.23
N GLU A 92 15.47 0.06 1.73
CA GLU A 92 15.27 -1.17 0.96
C GLU A 92 14.72 -2.31 1.83
N GLU A 93 15.21 -2.46 3.07
CA GLU A 93 14.64 -3.46 3.98
C GLU A 93 13.17 -3.18 4.31
N PHE A 94 12.78 -1.91 4.46
CA PHE A 94 11.38 -1.53 4.63
C PHE A 94 10.54 -1.87 3.40
N LYS A 95 11.02 -1.56 2.19
CA LYS A 95 10.32 -1.92 0.94
C LYS A 95 10.14 -3.43 0.83
N GLU A 96 11.16 -4.21 1.16
CA GLU A 96 11.09 -5.68 1.18
C GLU A 96 10.05 -6.20 2.19
N LEU A 97 10.03 -5.63 3.40
CA LEU A 97 9.08 -6.02 4.43
C LEU A 97 7.65 -5.61 4.08
N VAL A 98 7.43 -4.42 3.50
CA VAL A 98 6.13 -3.99 2.98
C VAL A 98 5.64 -4.91 1.86
N SER A 99 6.52 -5.31 0.95
CA SER A 99 6.21 -6.31 -0.08
C SER A 99 5.75 -7.64 0.53
N LYS A 100 6.44 -8.13 1.58
CA LYS A 100 6.02 -9.32 2.34
C LYS A 100 4.69 -9.15 3.05
N ILE A 101 4.39 -7.97 3.57
CA ILE A 101 3.08 -7.67 4.16
C ILE A 101 2.00 -7.76 3.08
N PHE A 102 2.21 -7.15 1.91
CA PHE A 102 1.24 -7.13 0.83
C PHE A 102 0.89 -8.54 0.30
N THR A 103 1.86 -9.46 0.24
CA THR A 103 1.61 -10.84 -0.21
C THR A 103 0.71 -11.63 0.74
N THR A 104 0.49 -11.15 1.96
CA THR A 104 -0.45 -11.77 2.93
C THR A 104 -1.87 -11.21 2.85
N MET A 105 -2.12 -10.19 2.03
CA MET A 105 -3.44 -9.58 1.89
C MET A 105 -4.46 -10.59 1.37
N ARG A 106 -5.65 -10.60 1.97
CA ARG A 106 -6.71 -11.55 1.66
C ARG A 106 -7.90 -10.83 1.05
N TYR A 107 -8.18 -11.14 -0.21
CA TYR A 107 -9.29 -10.58 -0.96
C TYR A 107 -9.84 -11.58 -1.97
N GLU A 108 -11.11 -11.44 -2.31
CA GLU A 108 -11.79 -12.22 -3.34
C GLU A 108 -12.74 -11.33 -4.13
N VAL A 109 -12.61 -11.30 -5.45
CA VAL A 109 -13.55 -10.59 -6.33
C VAL A 109 -14.78 -11.46 -6.58
N ILE A 110 -15.90 -11.09 -5.98
CA ILE A 110 -17.12 -11.92 -5.95
C ILE A 110 -17.91 -11.82 -7.25
N LYS A 111 -18.21 -10.60 -7.68
CA LYS A 111 -19.01 -10.34 -8.89
C LYS A 111 -18.87 -8.92 -9.39
N ALA A 112 -19.24 -8.74 -10.65
CA ALA A 112 -19.34 -7.44 -11.29
C ALA A 112 -20.73 -7.22 -11.90
N GLU A 113 -21.27 -6.01 -11.72
CA GLU A 113 -22.53 -5.56 -12.28
C GLU A 113 -22.25 -4.40 -13.24
N LYS A 114 -22.74 -4.51 -14.48
CA LYS A 114 -22.60 -3.42 -15.45
C LYS A 114 -23.49 -2.24 -15.07
N LYS A 115 -22.93 -1.04 -14.96
CA LYS A 115 -23.63 0.22 -14.69
C LYS A 115 -23.36 1.20 -15.85
N GLY A 116 -24.24 1.20 -16.85
CA GLY A 116 -24.04 1.97 -18.08
C GLY A 116 -22.82 1.50 -18.87
N LYS A 117 -21.79 2.36 -18.96
CA LYS A 117 -20.50 2.02 -19.61
C LYS A 117 -19.46 1.45 -18.63
N ASN A 118 -19.69 1.58 -17.33
CA ASN A 118 -18.79 1.17 -16.25
C ASN A 118 -19.26 -0.15 -15.61
N TYR A 119 -18.48 -0.65 -14.66
CA TYR A 119 -18.83 -1.78 -13.82
C TYR A 119 -18.70 -1.42 -12.34
N GLU A 120 -19.65 -1.87 -11.53
CA GLU A 120 -19.53 -1.93 -10.08
C GLU A 120 -19.11 -3.35 -9.71
N VAL A 121 -17.97 -3.50 -9.04
CA VAL A 121 -17.35 -4.77 -8.67
C VAL A 121 -17.38 -4.92 -7.16
N ARG A 122 -17.82 -6.08 -6.67
CA ARG A 122 -17.84 -6.40 -5.24
C ARG A 122 -16.62 -7.25 -4.89
N VAL A 123 -15.87 -6.81 -3.90
CA VAL A 123 -14.68 -7.47 -3.38
C VAL A 123 -14.89 -7.75 -1.91
N GLU A 124 -14.75 -9.00 -1.50
CA GLU A 124 -14.64 -9.36 -0.10
C GLU A 124 -13.18 -9.22 0.31
N ILE A 125 -12.92 -8.54 1.42
CA ILE A 125 -11.59 -8.44 2.02
C ILE A 125 -11.59 -9.01 3.43
N ARG A 126 -10.42 -9.47 3.87
CA ARG A 126 -10.15 -9.74 5.28
C ARG A 126 -9.04 -8.80 5.75
N PRO A 127 -9.36 -7.70 6.45
CA PRO A 127 -8.38 -6.71 6.87
C PRO A 127 -7.30 -7.31 7.78
N SER A 128 -6.07 -6.84 7.65
CA SER A 128 -4.96 -7.14 8.56
C SER A 128 -4.78 -6.01 9.57
N ASP A 129 -4.54 -6.36 10.82
CA ASP A 129 -4.28 -5.39 11.91
C ASP A 129 -2.80 -4.97 12.03
N VAL A 130 -1.94 -5.41 11.09
CA VAL A 130 -0.49 -5.17 11.12
C VAL A 130 -0.11 -3.71 11.34
N MET A 131 -0.81 -2.76 10.69
CA MET A 131 -0.53 -1.34 10.81
C MET A 131 -1.02 -0.75 12.14
N ILE A 132 -2.11 -1.30 12.70
CA ILE A 132 -2.61 -0.92 14.04
C ILE A 132 -1.58 -1.33 15.10
N ARG A 133 -1.10 -2.58 15.03
CA ARG A 133 -0.05 -3.10 15.92
C ARG A 133 1.21 -2.26 15.83
N PHE A 134 1.65 -1.98 14.61
CA PHE A 134 2.84 -1.16 14.37
C PHE A 134 2.71 0.24 14.97
N LYS A 135 1.58 0.91 14.76
CA LYS A 135 1.34 2.26 15.32
C LYS A 135 1.37 2.28 16.85
N ASN A 136 0.72 1.29 17.49
CA ASN A 136 0.70 1.17 18.94
C ASN A 136 2.10 0.89 19.50
N ALA A 137 2.86 0.04 18.81
CA ALA A 137 4.23 -0.30 19.18
C ALA A 137 5.16 0.92 19.05
N LEU A 138 5.07 1.69 17.95
CA LEU A 138 5.78 2.94 17.76
C LEU A 138 5.47 3.98 18.85
N THR A 139 4.20 4.08 19.25
CA THR A 139 3.80 5.02 20.31
C THR A 139 4.49 4.67 21.62
N THR A 140 4.52 3.38 21.97
CA THR A 140 5.21 2.89 23.18
C THR A 140 6.73 3.10 23.07
N ASP A 141 7.31 2.79 21.90
CA ASP A 141 8.75 2.90 21.68
C ASP A 141 9.25 4.35 21.72
N SER A 142 8.46 5.30 21.20
CA SER A 142 8.81 6.73 21.23
C SER A 142 8.93 7.30 22.65
N LEU A 143 8.10 6.81 23.59
CA LEU A 143 8.21 7.18 25.00
C LEU A 143 9.49 6.63 25.62
N LYS A 144 9.82 5.37 25.31
CA LYS A 144 11.07 4.74 25.78
C LYS A 144 12.30 5.43 25.20
N LEU A 145 12.27 5.80 23.93
CA LEU A 145 13.35 6.52 23.25
C LEU A 145 13.57 7.90 23.89
N ALA A 146 12.50 8.61 24.24
CA ALA A 146 12.58 9.90 24.92
C ALA A 146 13.22 9.77 26.31
N GLU A 147 12.88 8.72 27.06
CA GLU A 147 13.50 8.42 28.36
C GLU A 147 14.99 8.08 28.22
N GLU A 148 15.35 7.21 27.29
CA GLU A 148 16.75 6.86 27.00
C GLU A 148 17.58 8.08 26.59
N THR A 149 16.99 8.97 25.79
CA THR A 149 17.62 10.24 25.39
C THR A 149 17.86 11.14 26.62
N ALA A 150 16.86 11.28 27.50
CA ALA A 150 16.98 12.07 28.72
C ALA A 150 18.01 11.50 29.72
N GLN A 151 18.24 10.18 29.68
CA GLN A 151 19.25 9.49 30.48
C GLN A 151 20.66 9.57 29.86
N GLY A 152 20.84 10.27 28.73
CA GLY A 152 22.14 10.49 28.12
C GLY A 152 22.67 9.29 27.31
N LYS A 153 21.78 8.45 26.74
CA LYS A 153 22.16 7.32 25.88
C LYS A 153 23.04 7.73 24.69
N TYR A 154 22.79 8.91 24.12
CA TYR A 154 23.53 9.42 22.97
C TYR A 154 24.56 10.45 23.43
N THR A 155 25.78 10.33 22.90
CA THR A 155 26.93 11.17 23.26
C THR A 155 27.69 11.57 22.01
N GLY A 156 28.36 12.72 22.03
CA GLY A 156 29.15 13.22 20.89
C GLY A 156 28.82 14.68 20.59
N THR A 157 29.15 15.12 19.38
CA THR A 157 28.65 16.39 18.83
C THR A 157 27.14 16.31 18.57
N GLU A 158 26.51 17.45 18.31
CA GLU A 158 25.08 17.51 17.97
C GLU A 158 24.76 16.68 16.73
N GLU A 159 25.61 16.74 15.70
CA GLU A 159 25.48 15.95 14.47
C GLU A 159 25.63 14.45 14.74
N GLU A 160 26.62 14.04 15.52
CA GLU A 160 26.84 12.63 15.89
C GLU A 160 25.65 12.07 16.69
N ILE A 161 25.08 12.86 17.60
CA ILE A 161 23.88 12.49 18.36
C ILE A 161 22.68 12.35 17.43
N GLN A 162 22.50 13.28 16.50
CA GLN A 162 21.40 13.23 15.53
C GLN A 162 21.49 11.99 14.63
N GLU A 163 22.67 11.66 14.11
CA GLU A 163 22.88 10.46 13.29
C GLU A 163 22.61 9.17 14.08
N GLN A 164 23.08 9.09 15.33
CA GLN A 164 22.80 7.96 16.21
C GLN A 164 21.29 7.79 16.45
N LEU A 165 20.61 8.90 16.74
CA LEU A 165 19.17 8.89 17.00
C LEU A 165 18.39 8.44 15.75
N LEU A 166 18.70 8.98 14.56
CA LEU A 166 18.04 8.59 13.32
C LEU A 166 18.25 7.11 12.99
N ARG A 167 19.48 6.60 13.16
CA ARG A 167 19.79 5.18 12.95
C ARG A 167 19.02 4.29 13.93
N ASP A 168 18.95 4.67 15.20
CA ASP A 168 18.24 3.91 16.24
C ASP A 168 16.72 3.90 15.97
N ILE A 169 16.13 5.04 15.61
CA ILE A 169 14.73 5.14 15.21
C ILE A 169 14.43 4.21 14.02
N ALA A 170 15.27 4.21 12.98
CA ALA A 170 15.05 3.38 11.81
C ALA A 170 15.14 1.88 12.13
N ASN A 171 16.14 1.47 12.93
CA ASN A 171 16.31 0.08 13.36
C ASN A 171 15.12 -0.41 14.20
N ARG A 172 14.75 0.36 15.23
CA ARG A 172 13.63 0.01 16.12
C ARG A 172 12.33 -0.03 15.35
N SER A 173 12.06 0.97 14.51
CA SER A 173 10.85 0.98 13.69
C SER A 173 10.76 -0.22 12.74
N TYR A 174 11.89 -0.66 12.18
CA TYR A 174 11.94 -1.86 11.34
C TYR A 174 11.59 -3.12 12.15
N GLU A 175 12.20 -3.28 13.31
CA GLU A 175 11.93 -4.40 14.21
C GLU A 175 10.47 -4.43 14.67
N LEU A 176 9.91 -3.27 15.04
CA LEU A 176 8.51 -3.16 15.45
C LEU A 176 7.55 -3.51 14.31
N LEU A 177 7.84 -3.10 13.08
CA LEU A 177 7.05 -3.49 11.91
C LEU A 177 7.15 -5.00 11.66
N ALA A 178 8.35 -5.58 11.77
CA ALA A 178 8.57 -7.01 11.57
C ALA A 178 7.81 -7.85 12.62
N VAL A 179 7.89 -7.47 13.90
CA VAL A 179 7.13 -8.11 14.99
C VAL A 179 5.63 -7.95 14.81
N SER A 180 5.18 -6.76 14.38
CA SER A 180 3.77 -6.51 14.07
C SER A 180 3.27 -7.39 12.94
N PHE A 181 4.10 -7.64 11.92
CA PHE A 181 3.80 -8.54 10.82
C PHE A 181 3.79 -10.01 11.24
N GLU A 182 4.73 -10.44 12.07
CA GLU A 182 4.80 -11.81 12.60
C GLU A 182 3.55 -12.17 13.42
N HIS A 183 3.06 -11.22 14.22
CA HIS A 183 1.90 -11.41 15.08
C HIS A 183 0.60 -10.82 14.51
N GLN A 184 0.56 -10.53 13.21
CA GLN A 184 -0.63 -9.96 12.59
C GLN A 184 -1.83 -10.91 12.71
N GLU A 185 -3.01 -10.32 12.88
CA GLU A 185 -4.27 -11.01 12.86
C GLU A 185 -5.17 -10.45 11.75
N PHE A 186 -6.03 -11.33 11.23
CA PHE A 186 -6.99 -10.97 10.21
C PHE A 186 -8.38 -10.78 10.83
N LEU A 187 -8.88 -9.55 10.72
CA LEU A 187 -10.16 -9.11 11.26
C LEU A 187 -11.35 -9.74 10.52
N GLU A 188 -12.56 -9.37 10.93
CA GLU A 188 -13.80 -9.80 10.29
C GLU A 188 -13.85 -9.39 8.81
N LYS A 189 -14.47 -10.26 8.00
CA LYS A 189 -14.65 -10.03 6.56
C LYS A 189 -15.47 -8.74 6.32
N LYS A 190 -15.08 -7.98 5.31
CA LYS A 190 -15.78 -6.76 4.86
C LYS A 190 -16.01 -6.83 3.35
N GLU A 191 -17.17 -6.41 2.88
CA GLU A 191 -17.44 -6.19 1.45
C GLU A 191 -17.10 -4.75 1.08
N ILE A 192 -16.36 -4.56 -0.01
CA ILE A 192 -16.05 -3.26 -0.61
C ILE A 192 -16.54 -3.26 -2.05
N ARG A 193 -17.07 -2.11 -2.48
CA ARG A 193 -17.44 -1.85 -3.85
C ARG A 193 -16.37 -1.03 -4.53
N LEU A 194 -15.99 -1.45 -5.74
CA LEU A 194 -15.01 -0.78 -6.59
C LEU A 194 -15.65 -0.47 -7.94
N THR A 195 -15.28 0.67 -8.51
CA THR A 195 -15.73 1.09 -9.83
C THR A 195 -14.65 0.78 -10.85
N VAL A 196 -15.03 0.12 -11.95
CA VAL A 196 -14.19 -0.01 -13.14
C VAL A 196 -14.79 0.85 -14.25
N GLU A 197 -14.09 1.92 -14.58
CA GLU A 197 -14.51 2.92 -15.55
C GLU A 197 -14.07 2.57 -16.96
N ARG A 198 -14.95 2.74 -17.93
CA ARG A 198 -14.56 2.71 -19.34
C ARG A 198 -14.11 4.09 -19.79
N LYS A 199 -12.85 4.20 -20.20
CA LYS A 199 -12.25 5.44 -20.71
C LYS A 199 -12.68 5.72 -22.16
N LYS A 200 -12.35 6.93 -22.63
CA LYS A 200 -12.79 7.43 -23.95
C LYS A 200 -12.19 6.63 -25.12
N ASP A 201 -10.96 6.17 -24.96
CA ASP A 201 -10.24 5.28 -25.88
C ASP A 201 -10.78 3.82 -25.88
N GLY A 202 -11.71 3.52 -24.98
CA GLY A 202 -12.32 2.21 -24.83
C GLY A 202 -11.62 1.29 -23.83
N SER A 203 -10.54 1.76 -23.19
CA SER A 203 -9.85 1.03 -22.12
C SER A 203 -10.67 1.01 -20.84
N TYR A 204 -10.27 0.14 -19.89
CA TYR A 204 -10.90 0.04 -18.58
C TYR A 204 -9.86 0.33 -17.49
N GLN A 205 -10.24 1.13 -16.50
CA GLN A 205 -9.39 1.46 -15.36
C GLN A 205 -10.20 1.37 -14.07
N MET A 206 -9.59 0.87 -13.00
CA MET A 206 -10.17 0.97 -11.67
C MET A 206 -10.15 2.43 -11.19
N ASP A 207 -11.24 2.86 -10.56
CA ASP A 207 -11.30 4.18 -9.94
C ASP A 207 -10.25 4.30 -8.82
N ALA A 208 -9.53 5.41 -8.83
CA ALA A 208 -8.38 5.62 -7.95
C ALA A 208 -8.80 5.84 -6.49
N GLU A 209 -9.92 6.53 -6.25
CA GLU A 209 -10.43 6.78 -4.90
C GLU A 209 -10.98 5.49 -4.28
N ASP A 210 -11.64 4.66 -5.09
CA ASP A 210 -12.09 3.32 -4.70
C ASP A 210 -10.92 2.40 -4.34
N PHE A 211 -9.83 2.47 -5.09
CA PHE A 211 -8.62 1.69 -4.81
C PHE A 211 -7.88 2.18 -3.55
N GLU A 212 -7.74 3.50 -3.37
CA GLU A 212 -7.22 4.07 -2.11
C GLU A 212 -8.06 3.62 -0.91
N ARG A 213 -9.40 3.66 -1.04
CA ARG A 213 -10.30 3.17 0.01
C ARG A 213 -10.11 1.69 0.28
N LEU A 214 -9.89 0.86 -0.75
CA LEU A 214 -9.57 -0.55 -0.57
C LEU A 214 -8.30 -0.74 0.26
N ILE A 215 -7.21 -0.04 -0.09
CA ILE A 215 -5.94 -0.09 0.64
C ILE A 215 -6.14 0.32 2.10
N ASN A 216 -6.83 1.43 2.34
CA ASN A 216 -7.08 1.92 3.69
C ASN A 216 -7.89 0.91 4.53
N LYS A 217 -8.86 0.24 3.92
CA LYS A 217 -9.69 -0.74 4.62
C LYS A 217 -8.99 -2.09 4.84
N ILE A 218 -8.20 -2.57 3.88
CA ILE A 218 -7.53 -3.87 3.99
C ILE A 218 -6.32 -3.83 4.94
N LEU A 219 -5.68 -2.67 5.09
CA LEU A 219 -4.57 -2.45 6.03
C LEU A 219 -4.97 -1.65 7.27
N CYS A 220 -6.27 -1.40 7.46
CA CYS A 220 -6.84 -0.63 8.57
C CYS A 220 -6.20 0.75 8.80
N LEU A 221 -5.75 1.43 7.74
CA LEU A 221 -5.09 2.75 7.83
C LEU A 221 -6.04 3.83 8.35
N ASP A 222 -7.34 3.71 8.07
CA ASP A 222 -8.37 4.62 8.58
C ASP A 222 -8.44 4.65 10.11
N GLU A 223 -8.00 3.59 10.79
CA GLU A 223 -8.07 3.44 12.25
C GLU A 223 -6.89 4.11 12.97
N ILE A 224 -5.81 4.42 12.24
CA ILE A 224 -4.57 5.00 12.80
C ILE A 224 -4.30 6.44 12.35
N GLN A 225 -5.01 6.96 11.34
CA GLN A 225 -4.82 8.31 10.79
C GLN A 225 -5.61 9.41 11.54
N GLY A 226 -5.63 9.39 12.87
CA GLY A 226 -6.26 10.43 13.73
C GLY A 226 -5.39 11.67 14.00
#